data_AF-A0A923QVR4-F1
#
_entry.id   AF-A0A923QVR4-F1
#
_cell.length_a   1.000
_cell.length_b   1.000
_cell.length_c   1.000
_cell.angle_alpha   90.00
_cell.angle_beta   90.00
_cell.angle_gamma   90.00
#
_symmetry.space_group_name_H-M   'P 1'
#
loop_
_entity.id
_entity.type
_entity.pdbx_description
1 polymer ?
#
loop_
_entity_poly.entity_id
_entity_poly.type
_entity_poly.pdbx_seq_one_letter_code
_entity_poly.pdbx_strand_id
1 'polypeptide(L)'
;MKKTLFFLLLLSHQLYSMACPVCERNQPKILKGIVHGSGPENYLDYLALWGMVVLVVFTLFFSVKLLIQPNESTKDHIKNSIFNIE
;
A
#
# COMPACT_ATOMS: atom_id res chain seq x y z
N MET A 1 17.94 8.85 15.46
CA MET A 1 19.03 8.21 14.68
C MET A 1 18.69 6.78 14.28
N LYS A 2 18.50 5.83 15.22
CA LYS A 2 18.15 4.43 14.85
C LYS A 2 16.83 4.30 14.06
N LYS A 3 15.77 5.02 14.45
CA LYS A 3 14.48 5.05 13.74
C LYS A 3 14.60 5.66 12.33
N THR A 4 15.36 6.75 12.22
CA THR A 4 15.62 7.44 10.95
C THR A 4 16.42 6.57 9.97
N LEU A 5 17.42 5.85 10.49
CA LEU A 5 18.21 4.89 9.71
C LEU A 5 17.37 3.69 9.25
N PHE A 6 16.50 3.17 10.12
CA PHE A 6 15.57 2.09 9.78
C PHE A 6 14.56 2.52 8.71
N PHE A 7 14.06 3.75 8.80
CA PHE A 7 13.16 4.31 7.80
C PHE A 7 13.86 4.49 6.44
N LEU A 8 15.11 4.96 6.44
CA LEU A 8 15.95 5.07 5.25
C LEU A 8 16.24 3.69 4.61
N LEU A 9 16.48 2.67 5.43
CA LEU A 9 16.67 1.30 4.98
C LEU A 9 15.42 0.75 4.28
N LEU A 10 14.23 0.97 4.85
CA LEU A 10 12.96 0.56 4.25
C LEU A 10 12.68 1.28 2.92
N LEU A 11 12.99 2.58 2.82
CA LEU A 11 12.86 3.33 1.57
C LEU A 11 13.81 2.83 0.47
N SER A 12 15.01 2.38 0.83
CA SER A 12 15.99 1.89 -0.16
C SER A 12 15.54 0.64 -0.91
N HIS A 13 14.62 -0.16 -0.34
CA HIS A 13 14.07 -1.35 -0.99
C HIS A 13 13.23 -1.02 -2.24
N GLN A 14 12.64 0.18 -2.32
CA GLN A 14 11.88 0.61 -3.50
C GLN A 14 12.76 0.85 -4.74
N LEU A 15 14.07 1.00 -4.57
CA LEU A 15 14.97 1.21 -5.71
C LEU A 15 15.19 -0.06 -6.53
N TYR A 16 14.93 -1.24 -5.96
CA TYR A 16 15.08 -2.54 -6.63
C TYR A 16 13.82 -2.97 -7.41
N SER A 17 12.71 -2.23 -7.32
CA SER A 17 11.46 -2.57 -8.01
C SER A 17 11.30 -1.94 -9.40
N MET A 18 12.36 -1.36 -9.96
CA MET A 18 12.31 -0.78 -11.32
C MET A 18 12.21 -1.90 -12.36
N ALA A 19 11.26 -1.77 -13.30
CA ALA A 19 11.05 -2.75 -14.35
C ALA A 19 12.27 -2.85 -15.28
N CYS A 20 12.68 -4.08 -15.64
CA CYS A 20 13.68 -4.26 -16.69
C CYS A 20 13.08 -3.86 -18.06
N PRO A 21 13.90 -3.55 -19.08
CA PRO A 21 13.40 -3.10 -20.39
C PRO A 21 12.42 -4.07 -21.06
N VAL A 22 12.54 -5.37 -20.76
CA VAL A 22 11.61 -6.40 -21.26
C VAL A 22 10.24 -6.27 -20.58
N CYS A 23 10.23 -6.19 -19.24
CA CYS A 23 9.00 -6.01 -18.48
C CYS A 23 8.30 -4.71 -18.86
N GLU A 24 9.06 -3.61 -19.00
CA GLU A 24 8.52 -2.30 -19.34
C GLU A 24 7.78 -2.30 -20.69
N ARG A 25 8.29 -3.03 -21.70
CA ARG A 25 7.60 -3.16 -23.01
C ARG A 25 6.24 -3.84 -22.94
N ASN A 26 6.06 -4.75 -21.98
CA ASN A 26 4.84 -5.52 -21.79
C ASN A 26 3.86 -4.86 -20.79
N GLN A 27 4.19 -3.66 -20.33
CA GLN A 27 3.32 -2.91 -19.42
C GLN A 27 2.23 -2.16 -20.18
N PRO A 28 1.06 -1.95 -19.55
CA PRO A 28 -0.02 -1.19 -20.14
C PRO A 28 0.43 0.26 -20.34
N LYS A 29 0.04 0.86 -21.48
CA LYS A 29 0.54 2.18 -21.93
C LYS A 29 0.51 3.27 -20.85
N ILE A 30 -0.51 3.26 -19.99
CA ILE A 30 -0.75 4.29 -18.97
C ILE A 30 0.15 4.09 -17.73
N LEU A 31 0.57 2.86 -17.44
CA LEU A 31 1.31 2.51 -16.22
C LEU A 31 2.74 2.03 -16.51
N LYS A 32 3.23 2.30 -17.71
CA LYS A 32 4.56 1.92 -18.16
C LYS A 32 5.63 2.62 -17.32
N GLY A 33 6.58 1.83 -16.80
CA GLY A 33 7.65 2.28 -15.88
C GLY A 33 7.24 2.35 -14.41
N ILE A 34 5.95 2.14 -14.07
CA ILE A 34 5.44 2.26 -12.69
C ILE A 34 5.12 0.89 -12.08
N VAL A 35 4.52 -0.01 -12.87
CA VAL A 35 4.15 -1.35 -12.38
C VAL A 35 5.31 -2.33 -12.51
N HIS A 36 5.36 -3.36 -11.67
CA HIS A 36 6.25 -4.49 -11.90
C HIS A 36 5.52 -5.55 -12.73
N GLY A 37 6.24 -6.29 -13.59
CA GLY A 37 5.67 -7.40 -14.35
C GLY A 37 4.80 -6.98 -15.55
N SER A 38 4.17 -7.97 -16.19
CA SER A 38 3.16 -7.77 -17.23
C SER A 38 1.87 -7.25 -16.59
N GLY A 39 1.21 -6.30 -17.26
CA GLY A 39 -0.11 -5.84 -16.84
C GLY A 39 -1.21 -6.85 -17.15
N PRO A 40 -2.47 -6.50 -16.86
CA PRO A 40 -3.63 -7.35 -17.14
C PRO A 40 -3.69 -7.69 -18.65
N GLU A 41 -3.89 -8.97 -18.97
CA GLU A 41 -3.85 -9.46 -20.36
C GLU A 41 -5.23 -9.44 -21.00
N ASN A 42 -6.29 -9.62 -20.22
CA ASN A 42 -7.67 -9.71 -20.69
C ASN A 42 -8.65 -8.88 -19.82
N TYR A 43 -9.92 -8.80 -20.27
CA TYR A 43 -10.95 -8.01 -19.59
C TYR A 43 -11.26 -8.50 -18.16
N LEU A 44 -11.21 -9.81 -17.91
CA LEU A 44 -11.45 -10.36 -16.57
C LEU A 44 -10.33 -9.98 -15.60
N ASP A 45 -9.09 -9.92 -16.08
CA ASP A 45 -7.95 -9.45 -15.27
C ASP A 45 -8.16 -7.99 -14.86
N TYR A 46 -8.65 -7.13 -15.78
CA TYR A 46 -8.99 -5.74 -15.45
C TYR A 46 -10.14 -5.65 -14.45
N LEU A 47 -11.17 -6.48 -14.59
CA LEU A 47 -12.28 -6.53 -13.63
C LEU A 47 -11.80 -6.91 -12.23
N ALA A 48 -10.95 -7.94 -12.12
CA ALA A 48 -10.36 -8.37 -10.86
C ALA A 48 -9.46 -7.28 -10.26
N LEU A 49 -8.62 -6.64 -11.07
CA LEU A 49 -7.76 -5.54 -10.64
C LEU A 49 -8.57 -4.40 -10.03
N TRP A 50 -9.65 -3.96 -10.69
CA TRP A 50 -10.51 -2.91 -10.16
C TRP A 50 -11.27 -3.33 -8.90
N GLY A 51 -11.70 -4.60 -8.82
CA GLY A 51 -12.27 -5.16 -7.59
C GLY A 51 -11.30 -5.09 -6.42
N MET A 52 -10.03 -5.44 -6.65
CA MET A 52 -8.97 -5.34 -5.64
C MET A 52 -8.68 -3.89 -5.24
N VAL A 53 -8.63 -2.96 -6.19
CA VAL A 53 -8.45 -1.53 -5.89
C VAL A 53 -9.56 -1.03 -4.97
N VAL A 54 -10.82 -1.35 -5.26
CA VAL A 54 -11.97 -0.95 -4.41
C VAL A 54 -11.84 -1.54 -3.01
N LEU A 55 -11.53 -2.84 -2.89
CA LEU A 55 -11.35 -3.50 -1.60
C LEU A 55 -10.21 -2.89 -0.78
N VAL A 56 -9.06 -2.61 -1.40
CA VAL A 56 -7.92 -2.01 -0.72
C VAL A 56 -8.26 -0.60 -0.25
N VAL A 57 -8.87 0.24 -1.09
CA VAL A 57 -9.28 1.60 -0.69
C VAL A 57 -10.29 1.55 0.46
N PHE A 58 -11.27 0.63 0.39
CA PHE A 58 -12.26 0.44 1.44
C PHE A 58 -11.61 0.02 2.76
N THR A 59 -10.79 -1.03 2.74
CA THR A 59 -10.10 -1.52 3.95
C THR A 59 -9.12 -0.50 4.52
N LEU A 60 -8.38 0.23 3.68
CA LEU A 60 -7.49 1.31 4.11
C LEU A 60 -8.28 2.44 4.77
N PHE A 61 -9.40 2.85 4.16
CA PHE A 61 -10.27 3.87 4.74
C PHE A 61 -10.74 3.49 6.14
N PHE A 62 -11.25 2.27 6.33
CA PHE A 62 -11.69 1.81 7.65
C PHE A 62 -10.52 1.64 8.62
N SER A 63 -9.37 1.14 8.17
CA SER A 63 -8.17 1.03 8.99
C SER A 63 -7.77 2.40 9.55
N VAL A 64 -7.65 3.42 8.69
CA VAL A 64 -7.34 4.79 9.10
C VAL A 64 -8.43 5.38 10.00
N LYS A 65 -9.71 5.21 9.63
CA LYS A 65 -10.86 5.71 10.41
C LYS A 65 -10.85 5.14 11.83
N LEU A 66 -10.64 3.83 11.98
CA LEU A 66 -10.65 3.13 13.27
C LEU A 66 -9.42 3.44 14.11
N LEU A 67 -8.29 3.78 13.48
CA LEU A 67 -7.12 4.29 14.19
C LEU A 67 -7.37 5.71 14.70
N ILE A 68 -7.88 6.63 13.88
CA ILE A 68 -8.09 8.03 14.28
C ILE A 68 -9.25 8.18 15.27
N GLN A 69 -10.37 7.51 15.02
CA GLN A 69 -11.57 7.59 15.83
C GLN A 69 -12.06 6.18 16.20
N PRO A 70 -11.40 5.54 17.18
CA PRO A 70 -11.89 4.27 17.71
C PRO A 70 -13.25 4.52 18.37
N ASN A 71 -14.29 3.80 17.94
CA ASN A 71 -15.64 3.92 18.52
C ASN A 71 -15.77 3.17 19.86
N GLU A 72 -14.68 3.14 20.64
CA GLU A 72 -14.58 2.45 21.93
C GLU A 72 -14.41 3.50 23.03
N SER A 73 -15.22 3.39 24.09
CA SER A 73 -15.27 4.38 25.18
C SER A 73 -14.21 4.15 26.27
N THR A 74 -13.52 3.01 26.26
CA THR A 74 -12.55 2.61 27.28
C THR A 74 -11.16 3.13 26.96
N LYS A 75 -10.61 3.95 27.87
CA LYS A 75 -9.29 4.57 27.74
C LYS A 75 -8.14 3.56 27.71
N ASP A 76 -8.25 2.44 28.42
CA ASP A 76 -7.21 1.41 28.55
C ASP A 76 -7.16 0.39 27.39
N HIS A 77 -7.87 0.65 26.29
CA HIS A 77 -7.86 -0.29 25.17
C HIS A 77 -6.55 -0.20 24.37
N ILE A 78 -6.06 -1.36 23.89
CA ILE A 78 -4.78 -1.46 23.15
C ILE A 78 -4.70 -0.52 21.93
N LYS A 79 -5.84 -0.14 21.34
CA LYS A 79 -5.91 0.81 20.22
C LYS A 79 -5.52 2.25 20.62
N ASN A 80 -5.70 2.63 21.88
CA ASN A 80 -5.33 3.97 22.39
C ASN A 80 -3.84 4.05 22.78
N SER A 81 -3.13 2.92 22.88
CA SER A 81 -1.70 2.88 23.22
C SER A 81 -0.82 3.62 22.19
N ILE A 82 -1.29 3.75 20.95
CA ILE A 82 -0.56 4.48 19.88
C ILE A 82 -0.60 6.00 20.13
N PHE A 83 -1.66 6.50 20.78
CA PHE A 83 -1.84 7.93 21.07
C PHE A 83 -1.40 8.32 22.48
N ASN A 84 -1.38 7.39 23.43
CA ASN A 84 -0.83 7.57 24.79
C ASN A 84 0.61 7.02 24.86
N ILE A 85 1.54 7.76 24.26
CA ILE A 85 2.97 7.51 24.44
C ILE A 85 3.44 8.49 25.54
N GLU A 86 3.39 8.04 26.80
CA GLU A 86 4.16 8.66 27.89
C GLU A 86 5.65 8.28 27.78
#